data_AF-A0AAU9X0X2-F1
#
_entry.id   AF-A0AAU9X0X2-F1
#
_cell.length_a   1.000
_cell.length_b   1.000
_cell.length_c   1.000
_cell.angle_alpha   90.00
_cell.angle_beta   90.00
_cell.angle_gamma   90.00
#
_symmetry.space_group_name_H-M   'P 1'
#
loop_
_entity.id
_entity.type
_entity.pdbx_description
1 polymer ?
#
loop_
_entity_poly.entity_id
_entity_poly.type
_entity_poly.pdbx_seq_one_letter_code
_entity_poly.pdbx_strand_id
1 'polypeptide(L)'
;MNSKFWLTTMFLMSRIGVLNANSRCHVTESSINGMYLKGHVFKKYCDLLPRECYFRCEEEVTCQSYNIIIGQNICELNNRTKEARPEDFMPDERRFYMKRSSNRVPLGSIKELPAKTCGEIEASEGNQIADGKYWIYSEESSEVIEAYCKESWQKINGEEPVCFGAKDNQYGSFNMTKSGRVKTMKLIHRCAAAIIFHPTGAAPTQDMEKI
;
A
#
# COMPACT_ATOMS: atom_id res chain seq x y z
N MET A 1 -35.71 5.34 66.92
CA MET A 1 -34.28 5.65 66.70
C MET A 1 -33.65 4.39 66.09
N ASN A 2 -33.10 4.34 64.87
CA ASN A 2 -32.57 5.39 64.01
C ASN A 2 -32.99 5.20 62.54
N SER A 3 -33.93 6.04 62.08
CA SER A 3 -34.28 6.25 60.66
C SER A 3 -33.05 6.68 59.81
N LYS A 4 -31.95 7.10 60.46
CA LYS A 4 -30.67 7.43 59.83
C LYS A 4 -29.93 6.23 59.24
N PHE A 5 -30.21 4.99 59.66
CA PHE A 5 -29.43 3.83 59.19
C PHE A 5 -29.91 3.28 57.84
N TRP A 6 -31.17 3.52 57.47
CA TRP A 6 -31.73 3.08 56.18
C TRP A 6 -31.48 4.08 55.04
N LEU A 7 -31.24 5.35 55.37
CA LEU A 7 -30.85 6.39 54.40
C LEU A 7 -29.38 6.29 54.00
N THR A 8 -28.50 5.76 54.87
CA THR A 8 -27.07 5.58 54.57
C THR A 8 -26.78 4.41 53.63
N THR A 9 -27.59 3.35 53.64
CA THR A 9 -27.41 2.20 52.74
C THR A 9 -27.88 2.48 51.31
N MET A 10 -28.92 3.31 51.11
CA MET A 10 -29.36 3.74 49.78
C MET A 10 -28.40 4.73 49.11
N PHE A 11 -27.59 5.47 49.87
CA PHE A 11 -26.59 6.39 49.31
C PHE A 11 -25.31 5.72 48.80
N LEU A 12 -25.08 4.44 49.12
CA LEU A 12 -23.88 3.70 48.69
C LEU A 12 -24.07 2.90 47.38
N MET A 13 -25.30 2.78 46.87
CA MET A 13 -25.57 2.09 45.59
C MET A 13 -25.80 3.03 44.39
N SER A 14 -25.80 4.36 44.60
CA SER A 14 -26.04 5.35 43.54
C SER A 14 -24.76 5.91 42.88
N ARG A 15 -23.65 5.16 42.92
CA ARG A 15 -22.44 5.45 42.16
C ARG A 15 -21.97 4.23 41.38
N ILE A 16 -22.90 3.52 40.73
CA ILE A 16 -22.53 2.88 39.47
C ILE A 16 -22.26 4.04 38.54
N GLY A 17 -21.01 4.49 38.53
CA GLY A 17 -20.52 5.44 37.56
C GLY A 17 -20.97 4.91 36.21
N VAL A 18 -21.56 5.78 35.39
CA VAL A 18 -21.64 5.52 33.96
C VAL A 18 -20.21 5.18 33.57
N LEU A 19 -19.95 3.89 33.34
CA LEU A 19 -18.76 3.47 32.63
C LEU A 19 -18.95 4.14 31.28
N ASN A 20 -18.35 5.33 31.13
CA ASN A 20 -18.05 5.85 29.82
C ASN A 20 -17.15 4.78 29.23
N ALA A 21 -17.76 3.85 28.52
CA ALA A 21 -17.14 3.15 27.43
C ALA A 21 -16.86 4.20 26.35
N ASN A 22 -15.99 5.16 26.66
CA ASN A 22 -14.93 5.53 25.76
C ASN A 22 -13.98 4.33 25.71
N SER A 23 -14.50 3.14 25.37
CA SER A 23 -13.74 2.22 24.55
C SER A 23 -13.30 3.11 23.42
N ARG A 24 -12.00 3.39 23.38
CA ARG A 24 -11.32 3.89 22.21
C ARG A 24 -11.73 2.95 21.10
N CYS A 25 -12.85 3.23 20.43
CA CYS A 25 -13.12 2.66 19.13
C CYS A 25 -11.92 3.17 18.36
N HIS A 26 -10.96 2.28 18.12
CA HIS A 26 -9.89 2.57 17.20
C HIS A 26 -10.62 2.79 15.88
N VAL A 27 -10.90 4.05 15.56
CA VAL A 27 -11.47 4.49 14.29
C VAL A 27 -10.35 4.32 13.28
N THR A 28 -10.06 3.07 12.95
CA THR A 28 -9.06 2.67 11.96
C THR A 28 -9.58 1.55 11.06
N GLU A 29 -10.67 0.88 11.41
CA GLU A 29 -11.34 -0.12 10.56
C GLU A 29 -12.52 0.52 9.83
N SER A 30 -12.29 1.08 8.65
CA SER A 30 -13.38 1.48 7.76
C SER A 30 -13.96 0.23 7.10
N SER A 31 -14.87 -0.45 7.80
CA SER A 31 -15.73 -1.46 7.17
C SER A 31 -16.58 -0.79 6.10
N ILE A 32 -16.68 -1.39 4.93
CA ILE A 32 -17.52 -0.89 3.83
C ILE A 32 -18.52 -1.98 3.49
N ASN A 33 -19.78 -1.73 3.86
CA ASN A 33 -20.89 -2.61 3.54
C ASN A 33 -21.22 -2.57 2.05
N GLY A 34 -21.73 -3.69 1.53
CA GLY A 34 -22.19 -3.81 0.16
C GLY A 34 -21.07 -3.79 -0.88
N MET A 35 -19.82 -3.97 -0.45
CA MET A 35 -18.64 -3.89 -1.31
C MET A 35 -17.65 -5.00 -0.98
N TYR A 36 -16.85 -5.40 -1.97
CA TYR A 36 -15.78 -6.37 -1.82
C TYR A 36 -14.66 -6.12 -2.83
N LEU A 37 -13.48 -6.68 -2.56
CA LEU A 37 -12.37 -6.66 -3.48
C LEU A 37 -12.31 -7.97 -4.27
N LYS A 38 -12.46 -7.90 -5.59
CA LYS A 38 -12.53 -9.07 -6.49
C LYS A 38 -11.14 -9.46 -7.00
N GLY A 39 -10.88 -10.76 -7.14
CA GLY A 39 -9.69 -11.25 -7.86
C GLY A 39 -8.36 -11.20 -7.09
N HIS A 40 -8.37 -10.70 -5.85
CA HIS A 40 -7.18 -10.57 -5.00
C HIS A 40 -7.17 -11.53 -3.79
N VAL A 41 -8.12 -12.47 -3.76
CA VAL A 41 -8.25 -13.46 -2.69
C VAL A 41 -7.15 -14.50 -2.81
N PHE A 42 -6.28 -14.60 -1.81
CA PHE A 42 -5.22 -15.62 -1.76
C PHE A 42 -5.52 -16.75 -0.76
N LYS A 43 -6.44 -16.52 0.18
CA LYS A 43 -6.84 -17.51 1.17
C LYS A 43 -8.30 -17.35 1.55
N LYS A 44 -8.97 -18.47 1.79
CA LYS A 44 -10.40 -18.53 2.12
C LYS A 44 -10.61 -19.42 3.34
N TYR A 45 -11.47 -18.98 4.24
CA TYR A 45 -11.93 -19.73 5.40
C TYR A 45 -13.46 -19.79 5.41
N CYS A 46 -14.00 -20.96 5.72
CA CYS A 46 -15.43 -21.16 5.92
C CYS A 46 -15.73 -21.28 7.42
N ASP A 47 -16.96 -21.02 7.80
CA ASP A 47 -17.48 -21.15 9.16
C ASP A 47 -16.74 -20.32 10.22
N LEU A 48 -16.18 -19.15 9.83
CA LEU A 48 -15.56 -18.20 10.74
C LEU A 48 -16.49 -17.03 11.06
N LEU A 49 -16.50 -16.64 12.33
CA LEU A 49 -17.11 -15.39 12.76
C LEU A 49 -16.33 -14.19 12.19
N PRO A 50 -16.98 -13.03 11.94
CA PRO A 50 -16.32 -11.83 11.45
C PRO A 50 -15.05 -11.42 12.23
N ARG A 51 -15.09 -11.57 13.57
CA ARG A 51 -13.93 -11.29 14.43
C ARG A 51 -12.76 -12.24 14.20
N GLU A 52 -13.02 -13.51 13.89
CA GLU A 52 -11.96 -14.49 13.63
C GLU A 52 -11.23 -14.18 12.31
N CYS A 53 -11.95 -13.65 11.32
CA CYS A 53 -11.37 -13.20 10.06
C CYS A 53 -10.29 -12.12 10.26
N TYR A 54 -10.52 -11.18 11.19
CA TYR A 54 -9.52 -10.19 11.59
C TYR A 54 -8.23 -10.85 12.06
N PHE A 55 -8.31 -11.80 13.00
CA PHE A 55 -7.13 -12.48 13.54
C PHE A 55 -6.41 -13.30 12.46
N ARG A 56 -7.14 -13.97 11.56
CA ARG A 56 -6.54 -14.68 10.42
C ARG A 56 -5.79 -13.75 9.48
N CYS A 57 -6.32 -12.55 9.22
CA CYS A 57 -5.60 -11.56 8.42
C CYS A 57 -4.36 -11.05 9.15
N GLU A 58 -4.40 -10.88 10.47
CA GLU A 58 -3.23 -10.44 11.23
C GLU A 58 -2.09 -11.47 11.23
N GLU A 59 -2.42 -12.76 11.30
CA GLU A 59 -1.47 -13.88 11.24
C GLU A 59 -0.75 -13.97 9.88
N GLU A 60 -1.43 -13.56 8.79
CA GLU A 60 -0.89 -13.64 7.43
C GLU A 60 -0.16 -12.35 7.06
N VAL A 61 1.16 -12.42 6.89
CA VAL A 61 2.01 -11.24 6.60
C VAL A 61 1.64 -10.52 5.30
N THR A 62 1.16 -11.26 4.30
CA THR A 62 0.75 -10.73 2.99
C THR A 62 -0.69 -10.19 3.00
N CYS A 63 -1.46 -10.39 4.06
CA CYS A 63 -2.84 -9.90 4.13
C CYS A 63 -2.89 -8.38 4.22
N GLN A 64 -3.60 -7.76 3.28
CA GLN A 64 -3.77 -6.31 3.17
C GLN A 64 -5.21 -5.86 3.42
N SER A 65 -6.18 -6.72 3.09
CA SER A 65 -7.60 -6.52 3.35
C SER A 65 -8.31 -7.88 3.35
N TYR A 66 -9.60 -7.91 3.62
CA TYR A 66 -10.40 -9.13 3.56
C TYR A 66 -11.87 -8.83 3.25
N ASN A 67 -12.55 -9.79 2.63
CA ASN A 67 -13.98 -9.76 2.39
C ASN A 67 -14.68 -10.70 3.38
N ILE A 68 -15.87 -10.31 3.85
CA ILE A 68 -16.75 -11.15 4.68
C ILE A 68 -18.07 -11.33 3.96
N ILE A 69 -18.53 -12.57 3.79
CA ILE A 69 -19.84 -12.88 3.20
C ILE A 69 -20.84 -13.17 4.33
N ILE A 70 -21.84 -12.31 4.45
CA ILE A 70 -22.84 -12.35 5.52
C ILE A 70 -23.73 -13.57 5.36
N GLY A 71 -24.05 -14.24 6.48
CA GLY A 71 -24.94 -15.41 6.51
C GLY A 71 -24.29 -16.71 6.05
N GLN A 72 -23.07 -16.67 5.50
CA GLN A 72 -22.30 -17.87 5.13
C GLN A 72 -21.05 -18.06 6.00
N ASN A 73 -20.70 -17.09 6.86
CA ASN A 73 -19.51 -17.13 7.71
C ASN A 73 -18.23 -17.40 6.90
N ILE A 74 -18.14 -16.83 5.70
CA ILE A 74 -16.99 -16.98 4.82
C ILE A 74 -16.12 -15.74 4.94
N CYS A 75 -14.82 -15.97 5.15
CA CYS A 75 -13.76 -14.98 5.19
C CYS A 75 -12.82 -15.20 3.99
N GLU A 76 -12.58 -14.15 3.20
CA GLU A 76 -11.68 -14.18 2.04
C GLU A 76 -10.57 -13.15 2.26
N LEU A 77 -9.35 -13.62 2.54
CA LEU A 77 -8.18 -12.75 2.73
C LEU A 77 -7.64 -12.28 1.39
N ASN A 78 -7.37 -10.98 1.28
CA ASN A 78 -6.87 -10.32 0.09
C ASN A 78 -5.45 -9.80 0.30
N ASN A 79 -4.62 -9.92 -0.73
CA ASN A 79 -3.26 -9.38 -0.76
C ASN A 79 -3.19 -7.95 -1.31
N ARG A 80 -4.35 -7.31 -1.54
CA ARG A 80 -4.48 -5.92 -1.99
C ARG A 80 -5.49 -5.15 -1.17
N THR A 81 -5.45 -3.83 -1.31
CA THR A 81 -6.43 -2.88 -0.80
C THR A 81 -7.26 -2.31 -1.96
N LYS A 82 -8.42 -1.73 -1.65
CA LYS A 82 -9.22 -1.00 -2.64
C LYS A 82 -8.48 0.21 -3.23
N GLU A 83 -7.52 0.79 -2.50
CA GLU A 83 -6.74 1.92 -3.01
C GLU A 83 -5.69 1.46 -4.02
N ALA A 84 -5.09 0.28 -3.81
CA ALA A 84 -4.17 -0.34 -4.78
C ALA A 84 -4.90 -0.79 -6.07
N ARG A 85 -6.15 -1.25 -5.94
CA ARG A 85 -6.95 -1.87 -7.01
C ARG A 85 -8.38 -1.34 -7.06
N PRO A 86 -8.56 -0.04 -7.32
CA PRO A 86 -9.90 0.56 -7.36
C PRO A 86 -10.79 -0.05 -8.45
N GLU A 87 -10.21 -0.54 -9.54
CA GLU A 87 -10.91 -1.20 -10.65
C GLU A 87 -11.61 -2.51 -10.25
N ASP A 88 -11.10 -3.17 -9.20
CA ASP A 88 -11.62 -4.46 -8.71
C ASP A 88 -12.49 -4.32 -7.46
N PHE A 89 -12.71 -3.09 -6.99
CA PHE A 89 -13.56 -2.81 -5.84
C PHE A 89 -15.02 -2.72 -6.29
N MET A 90 -15.74 -3.83 -6.13
CA MET A 90 -17.04 -4.07 -6.74
C MET A 90 -18.18 -4.11 -5.71
N PRO A 91 -19.40 -3.71 -6.09
CA PRO A 91 -20.57 -3.85 -5.23
C PRO A 91 -21.03 -5.31 -5.11
N ASP A 92 -21.42 -5.70 -3.90
CA ASP A 92 -22.13 -6.94 -3.56
C ASP A 92 -22.79 -6.76 -2.19
N GLU A 93 -24.12 -6.64 -2.17
CA GLU A 93 -24.93 -6.39 -0.96
C GLU A 93 -24.79 -7.48 0.12
N ARG A 94 -24.26 -8.66 -0.22
CA ARG A 94 -24.04 -9.75 0.73
C ARG A 94 -22.66 -9.72 1.36
N ARG A 95 -21.83 -8.72 1.04
CA ARG A 95 -20.42 -8.67 1.43
C ARG A 95 -20.06 -7.39 2.17
N PHE A 96 -19.09 -7.53 3.06
CA PHE A 96 -18.34 -6.42 3.63
C PHE A 96 -16.89 -6.47 3.17
N TYR A 97 -16.34 -5.31 2.86
CA TYR A 97 -14.89 -5.12 2.69
C TYR A 97 -14.29 -4.56 3.97
N MET A 98 -13.13 -5.08 4.36
CA MET A 98 -12.38 -4.66 5.52
C MET A 98 -10.91 -4.43 5.14
N LYS A 99 -10.38 -3.22 5.31
CA LYS A 99 -8.94 -2.96 5.18
C LYS A 99 -8.22 -3.40 6.46
N ARG A 100 -7.04 -4.02 6.34
CA ARG A 100 -6.19 -4.31 7.51
C ARG A 100 -5.61 -3.00 8.04
N SER A 101 -5.94 -2.66 9.28
CA SER A 101 -5.48 -1.42 9.93
C SER A 101 -4.21 -1.61 10.77
N SER A 102 -4.00 -2.81 11.31
CA SER A 102 -2.96 -3.09 12.31
C SER A 102 -1.86 -3.96 11.73
N ASN A 103 -0.60 -3.61 12.02
CA ASN A 103 0.59 -4.38 11.62
C ASN A 103 0.61 -4.76 10.12
N ARG A 104 0.00 -3.94 9.25
CA ARG A 104 -0.03 -4.19 7.81
C ARG A 104 1.35 -3.91 7.23
N VAL A 105 1.91 -4.88 6.52
CA VAL A 105 3.15 -4.70 5.76
C VAL A 105 2.86 -3.80 4.55
N PRO A 106 3.64 -2.73 4.32
CA PRO A 106 3.48 -1.89 3.14
C PRO A 106 3.60 -2.69 1.86
N LEU A 107 2.79 -2.35 0.87
CA LEU A 107 2.82 -3.05 -0.41
C LEU A 107 4.21 -2.94 -1.07
N GLY A 108 4.72 -4.05 -1.60
CA GLY A 108 6.04 -4.11 -2.25
C GLY A 108 7.24 -4.08 -1.29
N SER A 109 7.05 -3.97 0.04
CA SER A 109 8.20 -3.93 0.96
C SER A 109 8.81 -5.31 1.25
N ILE A 110 8.11 -6.41 0.90
CA ILE A 110 8.60 -7.80 1.00
C ILE A 110 8.39 -8.53 -0.32
N LYS A 111 9.20 -9.56 -0.58
CA LYS A 111 9.20 -10.29 -1.85
C LYS A 111 7.91 -11.08 -2.08
N GLU A 112 7.26 -11.51 -1.00
CA GLU A 112 6.01 -12.28 -0.99
C GLU A 112 4.78 -11.40 -1.25
N LEU A 113 4.94 -10.07 -1.18
CA LEU A 113 3.89 -9.08 -1.41
C LEU A 113 4.34 -8.02 -2.44
N PRO A 114 4.72 -8.44 -3.66
CA PRO A 114 5.22 -7.52 -4.66
C PRO A 114 4.09 -6.64 -5.21
N ALA A 115 4.40 -5.42 -5.63
CA ALA A 115 3.47 -4.57 -6.37
C ALA A 115 3.50 -4.84 -7.88
N LYS A 116 2.54 -4.31 -8.63
CA LYS A 116 2.55 -4.32 -10.09
C LYS A 116 3.36 -3.15 -10.64
N THR A 117 3.27 -1.98 -10.02
CA THR A 117 4.01 -0.78 -10.40
C THR A 117 4.29 0.09 -9.17
N CYS A 118 5.25 1.01 -9.27
CA CYS A 118 5.47 2.03 -8.23
C CYS A 118 4.21 2.86 -7.98
N GLY A 119 3.44 3.18 -9.04
CA GLY A 119 2.16 3.86 -8.89
C GLY A 119 1.09 3.07 -8.13
N GLU A 120 1.10 1.74 -8.17
CA GLU A 120 0.21 0.95 -7.31
C GLU A 120 0.61 1.04 -5.83
N ILE A 121 1.92 1.06 -5.55
CA ILE A 121 2.40 1.30 -4.19
C ILE A 121 1.92 2.66 -3.72
N GLU A 122 2.10 3.71 -4.53
CA GLU A 122 1.66 5.07 -4.20
C GLU A 122 0.16 5.15 -3.93
N ALA A 123 -0.65 4.50 -4.76
CA ALA A 123 -2.08 4.44 -4.52
C ALA A 123 -2.42 3.71 -3.20
N SER A 124 -1.72 2.63 -2.87
CA SER A 124 -1.95 1.83 -1.65
C SER A 124 -1.53 2.53 -0.36
N GLU A 125 -0.34 3.12 -0.36
CA GLU A 125 0.35 3.66 0.82
C GLU A 125 0.19 5.17 0.98
N GLY A 126 -0.21 5.86 -0.10
CA GLY A 126 -0.38 7.30 -0.17
C GLY A 126 0.92 8.06 -0.44
N ASN A 127 0.82 9.39 -0.42
CA ASN A 127 1.89 10.33 -0.85
C ASN A 127 3.14 10.37 0.05
N GLN A 128 3.25 9.49 1.06
CA GLN A 128 4.38 9.41 1.99
C GLN A 128 5.26 8.19 1.75
N ILE A 129 5.20 7.59 0.56
CA ILE A 129 6.17 6.57 0.18
C ILE A 129 7.58 7.12 0.29
N ALA A 130 8.43 6.41 1.02
CA ALA A 130 9.84 6.69 1.04
C ALA A 130 10.47 6.28 -0.29
N ASP A 131 11.25 7.15 -0.91
CA ASP A 131 12.07 6.79 -2.06
C ASP A 131 12.95 5.59 -1.70
N GLY A 132 12.89 4.52 -2.49
CA GLY A 132 13.52 3.28 -2.07
C GLY A 132 13.33 2.10 -3.01
N LYS A 133 13.89 0.97 -2.61
CA LYS A 133 13.80 -0.30 -3.31
C LYS A 133 12.55 -1.06 -2.87
N TYR A 134 11.75 -1.47 -3.84
CA TYR A 134 10.50 -2.21 -3.64
C TYR A 134 10.46 -3.43 -4.57
N TRP A 135 9.75 -4.46 -4.15
CA TRP A 135 9.48 -5.66 -4.93
C TRP A 135 8.29 -5.41 -5.86
N ILE A 136 8.50 -5.58 -7.15
CA ILE A 136 7.44 -5.49 -8.16
C ILE A 136 7.46 -6.69 -9.10
N TYR A 137 6.35 -6.96 -9.78
CA TYR A 137 6.31 -7.92 -10.88
C TYR A 137 6.99 -7.36 -12.14
N SER A 138 7.77 -8.20 -12.81
CA SER A 138 8.24 -8.00 -14.17
C SER A 138 7.05 -8.14 -15.13
N GLU A 139 6.86 -7.17 -16.04
CA GLU A 139 5.75 -7.19 -17.00
C GLU A 139 5.78 -8.40 -17.95
N GLU A 140 6.95 -8.99 -18.19
CA GLU A 140 7.13 -10.01 -19.23
C GLU A 140 7.04 -11.44 -18.71
N SER A 141 7.43 -11.68 -17.46
CA SER A 141 7.62 -13.04 -16.91
C SER A 141 6.84 -13.31 -15.63
N SER A 142 6.08 -12.33 -15.11
CA SER A 142 5.54 -12.36 -13.73
C SER A 142 6.60 -12.63 -12.65
N GLU A 143 7.88 -12.46 -12.98
CA GLU A 143 8.99 -12.60 -12.04
C GLU A 143 8.97 -11.46 -11.04
N VAL A 144 9.31 -11.74 -9.78
CA VAL A 144 9.39 -10.71 -8.73
C VAL A 144 10.80 -10.13 -8.67
N ILE A 145 10.92 -8.83 -8.90
CA ILE A 145 12.18 -8.12 -9.04
C ILE A 145 12.23 -6.87 -8.15
N GLU A 146 13.42 -6.45 -7.74
CA GLU A 146 13.59 -5.22 -6.97
C GLU A 146 13.71 -3.99 -7.89
N ALA A 147 12.86 -3.00 -7.71
CA ALA A 147 12.86 -1.74 -8.45
C ALA A 147 12.98 -0.55 -7.51
N TYR A 148 13.72 0.49 -7.92
CA TYR A 148 13.77 1.74 -7.17
C TYR A 148 12.58 2.62 -7.56
N CYS A 149 11.69 2.86 -6.61
CA CYS A 149 10.53 3.72 -6.76
C CYS A 149 10.78 5.08 -6.11
N LYS A 150 10.39 6.12 -6.83
CA LYS A 150 10.33 7.50 -6.36
C LYS A 150 8.95 8.04 -6.73
N GLU A 151 8.08 8.23 -5.72
CA GLU A 151 6.64 8.44 -5.96
C GLU A 151 6.09 7.30 -6.85
N SER A 152 5.30 7.62 -7.89
CA SER A 152 4.82 6.67 -8.90
C SER A 152 5.87 6.26 -9.94
N TRP A 153 7.05 6.89 -9.94
CA TRP A 153 8.07 6.70 -10.96
C TRP A 153 9.04 5.58 -10.60
N GLN A 154 9.39 4.80 -11.61
CA GLN A 154 10.39 3.74 -11.51
C GLN A 154 11.70 4.22 -12.14
N LYS A 155 12.81 4.21 -11.38
CA LYS A 155 14.14 4.47 -11.95
C LYS A 155 14.55 3.29 -12.85
N ILE A 156 15.02 3.59 -14.06
CA ILE A 156 15.31 2.58 -15.09
C ILE A 156 16.76 2.57 -15.58
N ASN A 157 17.53 3.63 -15.34
CA ASN A 157 18.97 3.53 -15.42
C ASN A 157 19.50 2.77 -14.19
N GLY A 158 20.69 2.21 -14.31
CA GLY A 158 21.38 1.54 -13.21
C GLY A 158 21.74 2.48 -12.06
N GLU A 159 22.66 2.05 -11.22
CA GLU A 159 23.18 2.91 -10.15
C GLU A 159 23.85 4.16 -10.72
N GLU A 160 24.55 4.01 -11.86
CA GLU A 160 25.23 5.09 -12.57
C GLU A 160 24.25 6.00 -13.35
N PRO A 161 24.45 7.33 -13.29
CA PRO A 161 23.69 8.29 -14.09
C PRO A 161 24.04 8.16 -15.57
N VAL A 162 23.11 8.58 -16.43
CA VAL A 162 23.33 8.62 -17.87
C VAL A 162 23.91 9.99 -18.25
N CYS A 163 25.06 9.98 -18.92
CA CYS A 163 25.76 11.19 -19.38
C CYS A 163 25.65 11.34 -20.90
N PHE A 164 25.42 12.54 -21.41
CA PHE A 164 25.43 12.81 -22.86
C PHE A 164 26.25 14.06 -23.19
N GLY A 165 26.84 14.11 -24.39
CA GLY A 165 27.56 15.27 -24.90
C GLY A 165 26.68 16.13 -25.81
N ALA A 166 27.12 17.35 -26.09
CA ALA A 166 26.40 18.29 -26.96
C ALA A 166 26.87 18.26 -28.43
N LYS A 167 27.91 17.47 -28.76
CA LYS A 167 28.54 17.41 -30.09
C LYS A 167 28.96 15.97 -30.45
N ASP A 168 29.32 15.79 -31.71
CA ASP A 168 30.01 14.59 -32.24
C ASP A 168 29.28 13.26 -31.96
N ASN A 169 27.95 13.27 -31.97
CA ASN A 169 27.10 12.11 -31.65
C ASN A 169 27.43 11.46 -30.28
N GLN A 170 27.92 12.24 -29.31
CA GLN A 170 28.13 11.74 -27.95
C GLN A 170 26.78 11.64 -27.23
N TYR A 171 26.17 10.46 -27.21
CA TYR A 171 24.93 10.19 -26.47
C TYR A 171 25.18 9.28 -25.27
N GLY A 172 24.32 9.42 -24.26
CA GLY A 172 24.26 8.48 -23.15
C GLY A 172 23.53 7.21 -23.55
N SER A 173 24.15 6.07 -23.27
CA SER A 173 23.54 4.76 -23.47
C SER A 173 23.47 4.01 -22.16
N PHE A 174 22.36 3.31 -21.94
CA PHE A 174 22.17 2.46 -20.77
C PHE A 174 21.30 1.27 -21.15
N ASN A 175 21.46 0.18 -20.42
CA ASN A 175 20.52 -0.94 -20.46
C ASN A 175 19.45 -0.71 -19.41
N MET A 176 18.19 -0.86 -19.82
CA MET A 176 17.07 -0.71 -18.91
C MET A 176 17.16 -1.80 -17.84
N THR A 177 17.17 -1.41 -16.57
CA THR A 177 17.28 -2.36 -15.45
C THR A 177 16.08 -3.30 -15.35
N LYS A 178 14.99 -2.98 -16.05
CA LYS A 178 13.67 -3.61 -15.95
C LYS A 178 12.97 -3.58 -17.30
N SER A 179 12.69 -4.76 -17.86
CA SER A 179 11.91 -4.91 -19.10
C SER A 179 10.46 -4.43 -18.93
N GLY A 180 9.69 -4.40 -20.03
CA GLY A 180 8.32 -3.88 -20.04
C GLY A 180 8.17 -2.54 -20.75
N ARG A 181 6.91 -2.14 -20.92
CA ARG A 181 6.51 -1.00 -21.74
C ARG A 181 6.80 0.32 -21.04
N VAL A 182 7.51 1.21 -21.71
CA VAL A 182 7.68 2.61 -21.27
C VAL A 182 6.52 3.42 -21.85
N LYS A 183 5.62 3.95 -21.02
CA LYS A 183 4.57 4.87 -21.50
C LYS A 183 5.11 6.30 -21.59
N THR A 184 5.80 6.72 -20.54
CA THR A 184 6.38 8.06 -20.42
C THR A 184 7.79 7.94 -19.83
N MET A 185 8.69 8.82 -20.27
CA MET A 185 10.03 8.98 -19.74
C MET A 185 10.16 10.33 -19.04
N LYS A 186 10.79 10.36 -17.88
CA LYS A 186 11.16 11.57 -17.16
C LYS A 186 12.67 11.61 -16.98
N LEU A 187 13.26 12.74 -17.38
CA LEU A 187 14.69 13.02 -17.25
C LEU A 187 14.90 13.85 -15.99
N ILE A 188 15.61 13.30 -15.01
CA ILE A 188 15.96 14.00 -13.76
C ILE A 188 17.38 14.51 -13.89
N HIS A 189 17.53 15.83 -14.02
CA HIS A 189 18.85 16.45 -14.02
C HIS A 189 19.55 16.24 -12.66
N ARG A 190 20.74 15.62 -12.67
CA ARG A 190 21.56 15.39 -11.48
C ARG A 190 22.60 16.51 -11.32
N CYS A 191 23.54 16.60 -12.25
CA CYS A 191 24.66 17.54 -12.22
C CYS A 191 25.14 17.92 -13.64
N ALA A 192 25.47 19.20 -13.86
CA ALA A 192 26.49 19.68 -14.81
C ALA A 192 26.64 21.20 -14.80
N ALA A 193 27.73 21.69 -15.41
CA ALA A 193 27.77 23.04 -15.96
C ALA A 193 26.70 23.18 -17.05
N ALA A 194 26.11 24.36 -17.23
CA ALA A 194 25.11 24.60 -18.26
C ALA A 194 25.57 24.03 -19.62
N ILE A 195 24.65 23.45 -20.40
CA ILE A 195 24.90 23.17 -21.81
C ILE A 195 25.01 24.54 -22.49
N ILE A 196 26.20 25.11 -22.49
CA ILE A 196 26.48 26.33 -23.23
C ILE A 196 26.74 25.87 -24.67
N PHE A 197 26.15 26.55 -25.66
CA PHE A 197 26.49 26.37 -27.09
C PHE A 197 27.96 26.71 -27.43
N HIS A 198 28.82 26.89 -26.42
CA HIS A 198 30.25 27.14 -26.50
C HIS A 198 31.08 25.90 -26.16
N PRO A 199 32.34 25.81 -26.62
CA PRO A 199 33.00 24.52 -26.92
C PRO A 199 33.47 23.69 -25.71
N THR A 200 33.31 24.17 -24.48
CA THR A 200 34.04 23.63 -23.30
C THR A 200 33.13 23.17 -22.16
N GLY A 201 31.84 22.92 -22.43
CA GLY A 201 30.89 22.45 -21.40
C GLY A 201 31.11 20.99 -20.99
N ALA A 202 31.01 20.69 -19.70
CA ALA A 202 30.98 19.33 -19.17
C ALA A 202 29.69 18.59 -19.57
N ALA A 203 29.74 17.26 -19.67
CA ALA A 203 28.58 16.43 -20.02
C ALA A 203 27.49 16.48 -18.93
N PRO A 204 26.23 16.84 -19.26
CA PRO A 204 25.08 16.68 -18.37
C PRO A 204 24.87 15.26 -17.91
N THR A 205 24.52 15.11 -16.64
CA THR A 205 24.14 13.82 -16.03
C THR A 205 22.66 13.80 -15.67
N GLN A 206 21.99 12.69 -15.98
CA GLN A 206 20.57 12.52 -15.73
C GLN A 206 20.25 11.13 -15.19
N ASP A 207 19.21 11.05 -14.35
CA ASP A 207 18.50 9.80 -14.10
C ASP A 207 17.28 9.70 -15.03
N MET A 208 16.96 8.46 -15.38
CA MET A 208 15.89 8.08 -16.27
C MET A 208 14.80 7.38 -15.44
N GLU A 209 13.60 7.93 -15.45
CA GLU A 209 12.44 7.42 -14.72
C GLU A 209 11.29 7.07 -15.71
N LYS A 210 10.57 5.96 -15.46
CA LYS A 210 9.38 5.56 -16.26
C LYS A 210 8.12 5.33 -15.41
N ILE A 211 6.96 5.38 -16.07
CA ILE A 211 5.64 4.88 -15.63
C ILE A 211 5.06 3.95 -16.71
#